data_AF-A0A535Z800-F1
#
_entry.id   AF-A0A535Z800-F1
#
_cell.length_a   1.000
_cell.length_b   1.000
_cell.length_c   1.000
_cell.angle_alpha   90.00
_cell.angle_beta   90.00
_cell.angle_gamma   90.00
#
_symmetry.space_group_name_H-M   'P 1'
#
loop_
_entity.id
_entity.type
_entity.pdbx_description
1 polymer ?
#
loop_
_entity_poly.entity_id
_entity_poly.type
_entity_poly.pdbx_seq_one_letter_code
_entity_poly.pdbx_strand_id
1 'polypeptide(L)'
;MKTDGKRRIRLISEGTRRDLAAQHIELRGGLALRLYADDAGTSGKTDDLVVDGVVEFNSELGEWVAAIDWQSLRHQSDSAAGTEKT
;
A
#
# COMPACT_ATOMS: atom_id res chain seq x y z
N MET A 1 6.17 0.71 -5.93
CA MET A 1 5.56 1.89 -5.25
C MET A 1 6.50 3.08 -5.30
N LYS A 2 5.98 4.32 -5.40
CA LYS A 2 6.78 5.56 -5.29
C LYS A 2 6.66 6.15 -3.90
N THR A 3 7.78 6.59 -3.33
CA THR A 3 7.80 7.23 -2.00
C THR A 3 8.10 8.72 -2.10
N ASP A 4 7.81 9.46 -1.04
CA ASP A 4 8.35 10.81 -0.82
C ASP A 4 9.75 10.77 -0.17
N GLY A 5 10.30 11.94 0.18
CA GLY A 5 11.60 12.06 0.83
C GLY A 5 11.66 11.53 2.27
N LYS A 6 10.52 11.15 2.87
CA LYS A 6 10.39 10.60 4.23
C LYS A 6 10.02 9.11 4.22
N ARG A 7 10.18 8.45 3.06
CA ARG A 7 9.81 7.04 2.84
C ARG A 7 8.33 6.74 3.12
N ARG A 8 7.43 7.69 2.91
CA ARG A 8 5.97 7.47 2.89
C ARG A 8 5.53 7.18 1.46
N ILE A 9 4.58 6.27 1.26
CA ILE A 9 4.09 5.91 -0.07
C ILE A 9 3.20 7.02 -0.60
N ARG A 10 3.45 7.50 -1.82
CA ARG A 10 2.60 8.53 -2.45
C ARG A 10 1.35 7.90 -3.06
N LEU A 11 0.17 8.38 -2.68
CA LEU A 11 -1.14 7.85 -3.10
C LEU A 11 -1.66 8.55 -4.37
N ILE A 12 -0.76 8.74 -5.34
CA ILE A 12 -1.03 9.57 -6.52
C ILE A 12 -1.13 8.79 -7.83
N SER A 13 -0.78 7.51 -7.82
CA SER A 13 -0.73 6.71 -9.03
C SER A 13 -2.14 6.52 -9.62
N GLU A 14 -2.23 6.39 -10.93
CA GLU A 14 -3.51 6.16 -11.61
C GLU A 14 -4.21 4.90 -11.10
N GLY A 15 -3.46 3.81 -10.86
CA GLY A 15 -4.00 2.59 -10.25
C GLY A 15 -4.60 2.85 -8.87
N THR A 16 -3.86 3.55 -8.01
CA THR A 16 -4.34 3.92 -6.66
C THR A 16 -5.61 4.77 -6.73
N ARG A 17 -5.70 5.74 -7.65
CA ARG A 17 -6.89 6.57 -7.81
C ARG A 17 -8.11 5.77 -8.28
N ARG A 18 -7.90 4.83 -9.21
CA ARG A 18 -8.96 3.93 -9.69
C ARG A 18 -9.48 3.02 -8.58
N ASP A 19 -8.57 2.43 -7.80
CA ASP A 19 -8.96 1.53 -6.70
C ASP A 19 -9.73 2.28 -5.61
N LEU A 20 -9.27 3.48 -5.23
CA LEU A 20 -9.99 4.33 -4.29
C LEU A 20 -11.39 4.67 -4.78
N ALA A 21 -11.54 5.04 -6.06
CA ALA A 21 -12.83 5.33 -6.65
C ALA A 21 -13.75 4.10 -6.71
N ALA A 22 -13.23 2.96 -7.13
CA ALA A 22 -13.97 1.70 -7.21
C ALA A 22 -14.45 1.22 -5.84
N GLN A 23 -13.70 1.50 -4.78
CA GLN A 23 -14.06 1.16 -3.40
C GLN A 23 -14.82 2.27 -2.67
N HIS A 24 -15.11 3.41 -3.33
CA HIS A 24 -15.74 4.58 -2.73
C HIS A 24 -14.99 5.11 -1.49
N ILE A 25 -13.66 5.08 -1.52
CA ILE A 25 -12.80 5.55 -0.42
C ILE A 25 -12.36 7.00 -0.69
N GLU A 26 -12.75 7.89 0.22
CA GLU A 26 -12.20 9.25 0.28
C GLU A 26 -11.01 9.30 1.25
N LEU A 27 -9.89 9.85 0.78
CA LEU A 27 -8.68 9.98 1.60
C LEU A 27 -8.85 11.06 2.66
N ARG A 28 -8.50 10.71 3.89
CA ARG A 28 -8.48 11.61 5.05
C ARG A 28 -7.37 11.20 6.01
N GLY A 29 -6.85 12.17 6.75
CA GLY A 29 -5.81 11.92 7.76
C GLY A 29 -6.26 10.85 8.78
N GLY A 30 -5.38 9.91 9.08
CA GLY A 30 -5.65 8.81 10.02
C GLY A 30 -6.41 7.61 9.44
N LEU A 31 -6.82 7.65 8.17
CA LEU A 31 -7.43 6.49 7.51
C LEU A 31 -6.38 5.37 7.36
N ALA A 32 -6.70 4.17 7.86
CA ALA A 32 -5.88 3.00 7.62
C ALA A 32 -6.20 2.40 6.25
N LEU A 33 -5.16 2.10 5.47
CA LEU A 33 -5.25 1.45 4.17
C LEU A 33 -4.33 0.23 4.12
N ARG A 34 -4.78 -0.82 3.45
CA ARG A 34 -3.91 -1.90 2.98
C ARG A 34 -3.52 -1.61 1.54
N LEU A 35 -2.22 -1.51 1.29
CA LEU A 35 -1.66 -1.20 -0.01
C LEU A 35 -1.06 -2.45 -0.63
N TYR A 36 -1.32 -2.62 -1.93
CA TYR A 36 -0.76 -3.68 -2.75
C TYR A 36 0.17 -3.07 -3.80
N ALA A 37 1.21 -3.81 -4.17
CA ALA A 37 2.01 -3.51 -5.34
C ALA A 37 2.54 -4.78 -5.96
N ASP A 38 2.42 -4.85 -7.28
CA ASP A 38 2.98 -5.94 -8.07
C ASP A 38 4.48 -6.09 -7.78
N ASP A 39 4.89 -7.27 -7.32
CA ASP A 39 6.27 -7.71 -7.42
C ASP A 39 6.43 -8.32 -8.81
N ALA A 40 6.95 -7.54 -9.75
CA ALA A 40 7.32 -8.05 -11.08
C ALA A 40 8.60 -8.90 -10.97
N GLY A 41 8.53 -9.99 -10.21
CA GLY A 41 9.57 -11.01 -10.15
C GLY A 41 9.64 -11.77 -11.49
N THR A 42 10.85 -11.96 -12.00
CA THR A 42 11.18 -12.58 -13.30
C THR A 42 10.78 -14.06 -13.42
N SER A 43 10.05 -14.62 -12.47
CA SER A 43 9.75 -16.06 -12.34
C SER A 43 8.32 -16.45 -12.75
N GLY A 44 7.48 -15.52 -13.19
CA GLY A 44 6.14 -15.82 -13.71
C GLY A 44 5.11 -16.23 -12.65
N LYS A 45 5.44 -16.09 -11.36
CA LYS A 45 4.45 -16.06 -10.27
C LYS A 45 4.30 -14.62 -9.79
N THR A 46 3.19 -13.99 -10.14
CA THR A 46 2.78 -12.71 -9.57
C THR A 46 2.37 -12.94 -8.13
N ASP A 47 3.13 -12.43 -7.18
CA ASP A 47 2.73 -12.37 -5.77
C ASP A 47 2.90 -10.94 -5.31
N ASP A 48 1.79 -10.32 -4.92
CA ASP A 48 1.79 -8.90 -4.61
C ASP A 48 2.51 -8.65 -3.28
N LEU A 49 3.23 -7.55 -3.20
CA LEU A 49 3.69 -7.02 -1.92
C LEU A 49 2.52 -6.31 -1.24
N VAL A 50 2.30 -6.63 0.03
CA VAL A 50 1.25 -6.04 0.85
C VAL A 50 1.82 -5.36 2.09
N VAL A 51 1.28 -4.20 2.42
CA VAL A 51 1.63 -3.43 3.63
C VAL A 51 0.44 -2.63 4.11
N ASP A 52 0.29 -2.53 5.43
CA ASP A 52 -0.72 -1.69 6.06
C ASP A 52 -0.11 -0.31 6.36
N GLY A 53 -0.87 0.76 6.13
CA GLY A 53 -0.40 2.14 6.28
C GLY A 53 -1.48 3.10 6.74
N VAL A 54 -1.05 4.24 7.27
CA VAL A 54 -1.93 5.31 7.75
C VAL A 54 -1.80 6.52 6.84
N VAL A 55 -2.94 7.02 6.36
CA VAL A 55 -3.00 8.17 5.46
C VAL A 55 -2.62 9.46 6.18
N GLU A 56 -1.74 10.22 5.55
CA GLU A 56 -1.29 11.55 5.96
C GLU A 56 -1.33 12.51 4.77
N PHE A 57 -1.53 13.80 5.05
CA PHE A 57 -1.35 14.84 4.03
C PHE A 57 0.07 15.35 4.06
N ASN A 58 0.79 15.26 2.94
CA ASN A 58 2.10 15.88 2.77
C ASN A 58 1.90 17.32 2.26
N SER A 59 1.94 18.30 3.17
CA SER A 59 1.78 19.72 2.84
C SER A 59 2.90 20.30 1.97
N GLU A 60 4.10 19.71 1.99
CA GLU A 60 5.24 20.16 1.17
C GLU A 60 5.01 19.83 -0.32
N LEU A 61 4.32 18.72 -0.61
CA LEU A 61 4.01 18.27 -1.97
C LEU A 61 2.56 18.56 -2.39
N GLY A 62 1.67 18.85 -1.44
CA GLY A 62 0.23 19.01 -1.70
C GLY A 62 -0.47 17.69 -2.04
N GLU A 63 -0.01 16.57 -1.47
CA GLU A 63 -0.44 15.23 -1.85
C GLU A 63 -0.74 14.34 -0.65
N TRP A 64 -1.67 13.39 -0.82
CA TRP A 64 -1.88 12.32 0.15
C TRP A 64 -0.78 11.26 0.06
N VAL A 65 -0.30 10.83 1.22
CA VAL A 65 0.70 9.78 1.37
C VAL A 65 0.23 8.76 2.42
N ALA A 66 0.84 7.58 2.45
CA ALA A 66 0.66 6.60 3.50
C ALA A 66 1.98 6.38 4.25
N ALA A 67 1.97 6.61 5.57
CA ALA A 67 3.03 6.19 6.46
C ALA A 67 2.91 4.68 6.71
N ILE A 68 4.00 3.95 6.54
CA ILE A 68 4.06 2.49 6.70
C ILE A 68 5.23 2.09 7.58
N ASP A 69 5.12 0.93 8.21
CA ASP A 69 6.28 0.23 8.74
C ASP A 69 6.89 -0.65 7.64
N TRP A 70 8.09 -0.30 7.18
CA TRP A 70 8.81 -1.03 6.15
C TRP A 70 9.23 -2.43 6.57
N GLN A 71 9.29 -2.72 7.88
CA GLN A 71 9.54 -4.08 8.38
C GLN A 71 8.31 -4.98 8.29
N SER A 72 7.12 -4.41 8.06
CA SER A 72 5.85 -5.14 7.92
C SER A 72 5.47 -5.49 6.47
N LEU A 73 6.28 -5.03 5.50
CA LEU A 73 6.13 -5.36 4.09
C LEU A 73 6.35 -6.87 3.89
N ARG A 74 5.40 -7.53 3.26
CA ARG A 74 5.37 -8.99 3.08
C ARG A 74 4.76 -9.37 1.75
N HIS A 75 4.98 -10.59 1.30
CA HIS A 75 4.25 -11.12 0.17
C HIS A 75 2.80 -11.42 0.56
N GLN A 76 1.86 -11.27 -0.37
CA GLN A 76 0.44 -11.55 -0.12
C GLN A 76 0.25 -13.02 0.25
N SER A 77 0.99 -13.93 -0.40
CA SER A 77 0.93 -15.37 -0.09
C SER A 77 1.37 -15.72 1.34
N ASP A 78 2.30 -14.97 1.94
CA ASP A 78 2.71 -15.16 3.34
C ASP A 78 1.55 -14.91 4.32
N SER A 79 0.56 -14.09 3.92
CA SER A 79 -0.63 -13.82 4.74
C SER A 79 -1.65 -14.96 4.72
N ALA A 80 -1.59 -15.87 3.73
CA ALA A 80 -2.52 -17.00 3.61
C ALA A 80 -2.06 -18.27 4.36
N ALA A 81 -0.75 -18.40 4.64
CA ALA A 81 -0.18 -19.58 5.29
C ALA A 81 -0.40 -19.64 6.83
N GLY A 82 -1.07 -18.64 7.42
CA GLY A 82 -1.24 -18.49 8.87
C GLY A 82 -2.49 -19.14 9.49
N THR A 83 -3.33 -19.85 8.72
CA THR A 83 -4.63 -20.35 9.22
C THR A 83 -4.82 -21.85 9.08
N GLU A 84 -3.81 -22.67 9.38
CA GLU A 84 -4.02 -24.10 9.67
C GLU A 84 -3.15 -24.52 10.86
N LYS A 85 -3.68 -24.28 12.07
CA LYS A 85 -3.42 -25.14 13.24
C LYS A 85 -4.73 -25.30 14.00
N THR A 86 -5.41 -26.42 13.79
CA THR A 86 -6.34 -27.03 14.74
C THR A 86 -6.11 -28.52 14.74
#